data_AF-A0AAN6G2T4-F1
#
_entry.id   AF-A0AAN6G2T4-F1
#
_cell.length_a   1.000
_cell.length_b   1.000
_cell.length_c   1.000
_cell.angle_alpha   90.00
_cell.angle_beta   90.00
_cell.angle_gamma   90.00
#
_symmetry.space_group_name_H-M   'P 1'
#
loop_
_entity.id
_entity.type
_entity.pdbx_description
1 polymer ?
#
loop_
_entity_poly.entity_id
_entity_poly.type
_entity_poly.pdbx_seq_one_letter_code
_entity_poly.pdbx_strand_id
1 'polypeptide(L)'
;MQPSATDRFGAIYRLLQRSGCTLRMKRVPIREGTKQEVLKVHDEGLWNGVEMSSFFTHKKVARWTPLLEAVLSLHVNGYSALCTRLACGGIIELCDAIVSRRIKHGFAV
;
A
#
# COMPACT_ATOMS: atom_id res chain seq x y z
N MET A 1 6.49 20.26 -9.21
CA MET A 1 5.27 19.48 -8.89
C MET A 1 5.65 18.00 -9.00
N GLN A 2 5.77 17.28 -7.88
CA GLN A 2 6.08 15.85 -7.93
C GLN A 2 4.86 15.06 -8.46
N PRO A 3 5.04 13.99 -9.25
CA PRO A 3 3.93 13.16 -9.72
C PRO A 3 3.17 12.55 -8.54
N SER A 4 1.83 12.58 -8.59
CA SER A 4 1.01 11.95 -7.56
C SER A 4 1.29 10.44 -7.52
N ALA A 5 1.18 9.82 -6.34
CA ALA A 5 1.45 8.39 -6.19
C ALA A 5 0.57 7.52 -7.12
N THR A 6 -0.68 7.95 -7.34
CA THR A 6 -1.63 7.30 -8.25
C THR A 6 -1.14 7.22 -9.69
N ASP A 7 -0.50 8.30 -10.17
CA ASP A 7 0.04 8.34 -11.54
C ASP A 7 1.16 7.33 -11.73
N ARG A 8 1.97 7.09 -10.67
CA ARG A 8 3.10 6.16 -10.71
C ARG A 8 2.65 4.71 -10.82
N PHE A 9 1.73 4.25 -9.96
CA PHE A 9 1.23 2.87 -10.00
C PHE A 9 0.52 2.57 -11.32
N GLY A 10 -0.32 3.50 -11.78
CA GLY A 10 -0.99 3.38 -13.07
C GLY A 10 0.00 3.33 -14.24
N ALA A 11 1.07 4.13 -14.20
CA ALA A 11 2.11 4.11 -15.23
C ALA A 11 2.87 2.78 -15.25
N ILE A 12 3.29 2.27 -14.08
CA ILE A 12 3.97 0.97 -13.96
C ILE A 12 3.08 -0.15 -14.50
N TYR A 13 1.82 -0.20 -14.07
CA TYR A 13 0.90 -1.25 -14.52
C TYR A 13 0.64 -1.19 -16.03
N ARG A 14 0.42 0.01 -16.58
CA ARG A 14 0.28 0.20 -18.03
C ARG A 14 1.53 -0.21 -18.80
N LEU A 15 2.72 0.06 -18.26
CA LEU A 15 3.98 -0.38 -18.87
C LEU A 15 4.04 -1.91 -18.90
N LEU A 16 3.76 -2.58 -17.77
CA LEU A 16 3.72 -4.05 -17.70
C LEU A 16 2.71 -4.65 -18.69
N GLN A 17 1.55 -4.02 -18.86
CA GLN A 17 0.54 -4.45 -19.83
C GLN A 17 1.04 -4.29 -21.27
N ARG A 18 1.56 -3.11 -21.63
CA ARG A 18 2.04 -2.80 -22.99
C ARG A 18 3.24 -3.64 -23.39
N SER A 19 4.10 -4.01 -22.44
CA SER A 19 5.22 -4.93 -22.65
C SER A 19 4.80 -6.41 -22.69
N GLY A 20 3.50 -6.72 -22.56
CA GLY A 20 2.98 -8.09 -22.58
C GLY A 20 3.32 -8.91 -21.34
N CYS A 21 3.90 -8.30 -20.29
CA CYS A 21 4.28 -9.00 -19.06
C CYS A 21 3.06 -9.59 -18.37
N THR A 22 1.95 -8.85 -18.32
CA THR A 22 0.73 -9.29 -17.63
C THR A 22 0.09 -10.53 -18.24
N LEU A 23 0.33 -10.83 -19.52
CA LEU A 23 -0.15 -12.05 -20.17
C LEU A 23 0.56 -13.32 -19.66
N ARG A 24 1.74 -13.15 -19.06
CA ARG A 24 2.60 -14.23 -18.55
C ARG A 24 2.64 -14.27 -17.02
N MET A 25 1.98 -13.33 -16.35
CA MET A 25 1.93 -13.24 -14.89
C MET A 25 0.67 -13.91 -14.36
N LYS A 26 0.80 -14.63 -13.25
CA LYS A 26 -0.36 -15.10 -12.48
C LYS A 26 -0.79 -14.00 -11.52
N ARG A 27 -2.05 -13.57 -11.60
CA ARG A 27 -2.63 -12.61 -10.64
C ARG A 27 -2.70 -13.26 -9.26
N VAL A 28 -2.11 -12.61 -8.27
CA VAL A 28 -2.27 -12.96 -6.86
C VAL A 28 -3.31 -12.00 -6.27
N PRO A 29 -4.42 -12.49 -5.67
CA PRO A 29 -5.36 -11.62 -4.99
C PRO A 29 -4.69 -10.98 -3.77
N ILE A 30 -5.07 -9.75 -3.46
CA ILE A 30 -4.57 -9.02 -2.28
C ILE A 30 -5.67 -8.90 -1.25
N ARG A 31 -5.27 -8.71 0.00
CA ARG A 31 -6.15 -8.41 1.14
C ARG A 31 -5.53 -7.30 1.98
N GLU A 32 -6.28 -6.82 2.96
CA GLU A 32 -5.73 -5.96 4.00
C GLU A 32 -4.82 -6.77 4.95
N GLY A 33 -3.72 -6.16 5.36
CA GLY A 33 -2.88 -6.64 6.45
C GLY A 33 -3.62 -6.53 7.77
N THR A 34 -3.44 -7.52 8.63
CA THR A 34 -4.08 -7.59 9.96
C THR A 34 -3.23 -6.87 11.01
N LYS A 35 -3.87 -6.46 12.12
CA LYS A 35 -3.17 -5.89 13.27
C LYS A 35 -2.05 -6.82 13.75
N GLN A 36 -2.32 -8.12 13.86
CA GLN A 36 -1.36 -9.11 14.33
C GLN A 36 -0.14 -9.23 13.41
N GLU A 37 -0.32 -9.08 12.09
CA GLU A 37 0.79 -9.07 11.13
C GLU A 37 1.64 -7.80 11.27
N VAL A 38 0.99 -6.64 11.40
CA VAL A 38 1.69 -5.35 11.58
C VAL A 38 2.47 -5.31 12.89
N LEU A 39 1.90 -5.83 13.98
CA LEU A 39 2.52 -5.86 15.29
C LEU A 39 3.79 -6.74 15.38
N LYS A 40 4.08 -7.55 14.35
CA LYS A 40 5.36 -8.29 14.28
C LYS A 40 6.56 -7.38 14.05
N VAL A 41 6.35 -6.18 13.52
CA VAL A 41 7.44 -5.26 13.12
C VAL A 41 7.19 -3.81 13.54
N HIS A 42 6.00 -3.48 14.02
CA HIS A 42 5.61 -2.15 14.46
C HIS A 42 4.91 -2.19 15.82
N ASP A 43 4.94 -1.08 16.54
CA ASP A 43 4.16 -0.93 17.77
C ASP A 43 2.67 -0.69 17.50
N GLU A 44 1.88 -0.78 18.57
CA GLU A 44 0.43 -0.56 18.53
C GLU A 44 0.05 0.90 18.22
N GLY A 45 0.93 1.86 18.55
CA GLY A 45 0.75 3.27 18.23
C GLY A 45 0.69 3.53 16.72
N LEU A 46 1.57 2.88 15.94
CA LEU A 46 1.52 2.96 14.48
C LEU A 46 0.19 2.44 13.93
N TRP A 47 -0.24 1.25 14.36
CA TRP A 47 -1.50 0.67 13.92
C TRP A 47 -2.69 1.59 14.23
N ASN A 48 -2.73 2.11 15.46
CA ASN A 48 -3.79 3.03 15.90
C ASN A 48 -3.78 4.33 15.09
N GLY A 49 -2.61 4.85 14.73
CA GLY A 49 -2.46 6.02 13.87
C GLY A 49 -3.04 5.77 12.46
N VAL A 50 -2.73 4.61 11.86
CA VAL A 50 -3.28 4.20 10.57
C VAL A 50 -4.81 4.07 10.64
N GLU A 51 -5.34 3.35 11.64
CA GLU A 51 -6.79 3.20 11.83
C GLU A 51 -7.48 4.54 12.01
N MET A 52 -6.96 5.40 12.88
CA MET A 52 -7.50 6.74 13.13
C MET A 52 -7.53 7.59 11.85
N SER A 53 -6.50 7.47 11.00
CA SER A 53 -6.42 8.21 9.74
C SER A 53 -7.54 7.84 8.76
N SER A 54 -8.13 6.65 8.87
CA SER A 54 -9.31 6.23 8.06
C SER A 54 -10.52 7.14 8.30
N PHE A 55 -10.61 7.79 9.47
CA PHE A 55 -11.72 8.65 9.86
C PHE A 55 -11.42 10.14 9.66
N PHE A 56 -10.32 10.47 8.98
CA PHE A 56 -9.99 11.86 8.73
C PHE A 56 -10.97 12.44 7.70
N THR A 57 -11.77 13.40 8.15
CA THR A 57 -12.54 14.25 7.26
C THR A 57 -11.59 15.08 6.38
N HIS A 58 -12.08 15.58 5.25
CA HIS A 58 -11.29 16.47 4.38
C HIS A 58 -10.64 17.63 5.16
N LYS A 59 -11.37 18.20 6.14
CA LYS A 59 -10.85 19.25 7.03
C LYS A 59 -9.68 18.77 7.91
N LYS A 60 -9.77 17.55 8.46
CA LYS A 60 -8.68 16.95 9.26
C LYS A 60 -7.46 16.63 8.37
N VAL A 61 -7.66 16.04 7.20
CA VAL A 61 -6.57 15.77 6.24
C VAL A 61 -5.84 17.07 5.90
N ALA A 62 -6.57 18.11 5.46
CA ALA A 62 -5.96 19.41 5.12
C ALA A 62 -5.18 20.05 6.27
N ARG A 63 -5.59 19.80 7.52
CA ARG A 63 -4.89 20.28 8.72
C ARG A 63 -3.63 19.47 9.04
N TRP A 64 -3.70 18.15 8.95
CA TRP A 64 -2.63 17.26 9.40
C TRP A 64 -1.57 17.00 8.33
N THR A 65 -1.94 16.94 7.04
CA THR A 65 -1.02 16.61 5.95
C THR A 65 0.19 17.55 5.88
N PRO A 66 0.05 18.89 5.95
CA PRO A 66 1.22 19.78 5.90
C PRO A 66 2.21 19.55 7.06
N LEU A 67 1.69 19.24 8.25
CA LEU A 67 2.52 18.93 9.42
C LEU A 67 3.27 17.61 9.23
N LEU A 68 2.58 16.57 8.77
CA LEU A 68 3.16 15.26 8.51
C LEU A 68 4.18 15.29 7.36
N GLU A 69 3.93 16.09 6.33
CA GLU A 69 4.88 16.34 5.24
C GLU A 69 6.14 17.03 5.76
N ALA A 70 6.00 18.09 6.57
CA ALA A 70 7.13 18.85 7.07
C ALA A 70 8.00 18.06 8.06
N VAL A 71 7.38 17.25 8.94
CA VAL A 71 8.09 16.57 10.03
C VAL A 71 8.52 15.15 9.65
N LEU A 72 7.70 14.44 8.88
CA LEU A 72 7.88 13.02 8.58
C LEU A 72 8.02 12.71 7.09
N SER A 73 7.97 13.73 6.22
CA SER A 73 7.89 13.53 4.76
C SER A 73 6.73 12.62 4.34
N LEU A 74 5.63 12.64 5.10
CA LEU A 74 4.49 11.76 4.91
C LEU A 74 3.29 12.55 4.37
N HIS A 75 2.85 12.18 3.16
CA HIS A 75 1.58 12.63 2.61
C HIS A 75 0.46 11.64 2.95
N VAL A 76 -0.60 12.13 3.60
CA VAL A 76 -1.79 11.34 3.91
C VAL A 76 -3.04 11.91 3.23
N ASN A 77 -3.93 11.01 2.82
CA ASN A 77 -5.25 11.32 2.30
C ASN A 77 -6.29 10.33 2.85
N GLY A 78 -7.56 10.52 2.53
CA GLY A 78 -8.66 9.69 3.05
C GLY A 78 -8.58 8.19 2.68
N TYR A 79 -7.77 7.83 1.69
CA TYR A 79 -7.56 6.43 1.28
C TYR A 79 -6.24 5.85 1.80
N SER A 80 -5.36 6.66 2.39
CA SER A 80 -4.03 6.21 2.83
C SER A 80 -4.10 5.01 3.77
N ALA A 81 -5.04 5.00 4.71
CA ALA A 81 -5.17 3.88 5.64
C ALA A 81 -5.49 2.55 4.93
N LEU A 82 -6.50 2.56 4.05
CA LEU A 82 -6.87 1.39 3.26
C LEU A 82 -5.72 0.97 2.35
N CYS A 83 -5.12 1.89 1.61
CA CYS A 83 -4.01 1.60 0.70
C CYS A 83 -2.80 1.02 1.45
N THR A 84 -2.47 1.54 2.64
CA THR A 84 -1.38 1.01 3.47
C THR A 84 -1.67 -0.42 3.92
N ARG A 85 -2.89 -0.71 4.38
CA ARG A 85 -3.28 -2.07 4.76
C ARG A 85 -3.28 -3.01 3.56
N LEU A 86 -3.78 -2.59 2.40
CA LEU A 86 -3.73 -3.37 1.16
C LEU A 86 -2.30 -3.61 0.65
N ALA A 87 -1.40 -2.64 0.76
CA ALA A 87 0.00 -2.82 0.38
C ALA A 87 0.69 -3.86 1.28
N CYS A 88 0.43 -3.78 2.60
CA CYS A 88 0.95 -4.74 3.58
C CYS A 88 0.40 -6.16 3.31
N GLY A 89 -0.91 -6.33 3.18
CA GLY A 89 -1.48 -7.65 2.91
C GLY A 89 -1.11 -8.17 1.53
N GLY A 90 -1.01 -7.31 0.52
CA GLY A 90 -0.61 -7.67 -0.84
C GLY A 90 0.81 -8.25 -0.92
N ILE A 91 1.77 -7.69 -0.18
CA ILE A 91 3.12 -8.26 -0.14
C ILE A 91 3.15 -9.59 0.62
N ILE A 92 2.34 -9.75 1.68
CA ILE A 92 2.21 -11.01 2.42
C ILE A 92 1.65 -12.11 1.52
N GLU A 93 0.58 -11.83 0.77
CA GLU A 93 0.00 -12.78 -0.19
C GLU A 93 0.98 -13.17 -1.31
N LEU A 94 1.80 -12.22 -1.77
CA LEU A 94 2.85 -12.51 -2.74
C LEU A 94 3.93 -13.43 -2.15
N CYS A 95 4.39 -13.13 -0.93
CA CYS A 95 5.35 -13.95 -0.21
C CYS A 95 4.82 -15.38 0.02
N ASP A 96 3.58 -15.53 0.48
CA ASP A 96 2.94 -16.84 0.62
C ASP A 96 2.90 -17.58 -0.72
N ALA A 97 2.50 -16.91 -1.81
CA ALA A 97 2.45 -17.53 -3.13
C ALA A 97 3.82 -18.08 -3.59
N ILE A 98 4.91 -17.39 -3.23
CA ILE A 98 6.27 -17.81 -3.55
C ILE A 98 6.69 -18.97 -2.63
N VAL A 99 6.56 -18.83 -1.32
CA VAL A 99 6.98 -19.83 -0.33
C VAL A 99 6.20 -21.14 -0.47
N SER A 100 4.89 -21.04 -0.72
CA SER A 100 3.99 -22.17 -0.99
C SER A 100 4.14 -22.71 -2.43
N ARG A 101 5.15 -22.25 -3.19
CA ARG A 101 5.52 -22.71 -4.54
C ARG A 101 4.41 -22.57 -5.60
N ARG A 102 3.41 -21.71 -5.37
CA ARG A 102 2.36 -21.39 -6.35
C ARG A 102 2.90 -20.57 -7.53
N ILE A 103 3.97 -19.80 -7.29
CA ILE A 103 4.76 -19.05 -8.27
C ILE A 103 6.25 -19.09 -7.86
N LYS A 104 7.17 -18.77 -8.78
CA LYS A 104 8.62 -18.76 -8.50
C LYS A 104 9.12 -17.41 -7.97
N HIS A 105 8.53 -16.33 -8.46
CA HIS A 105 8.84 -14.94 -8.11
C HIS A 105 7.64 -14.08 -8.51
N GLY A 106 7.59 -12.83 -8.06
CA GLY A 106 6.59 -11.90 -8.52
C GLY A 106 6.91 -10.46 -8.13
N PHE A 107 5.97 -9.59 -8.44
CA PHE A 107 6.11 -8.15 -8.29
C PHE A 107 4.76 -7.59 -7.81
N ALA A 108 4.78 -6.80 -6.74
CA ALA A 108 3.61 -6.14 -6.19
C ALA A 108 3.64 -4.66 -6.61
N VAL A 109 2.52 -4.18 -7.17
CA VAL A 109 2.30 -2.80 -7.64
C VAL A 109 0.99 -2.30 -7.08
#